data_AF-A0A6P1HJG4-F1
#
_entry.id   AF-A0A6P1HJG4-F1
#
_cell.length_a   1.000
_cell.length_b   1.000
_cell.length_c   1.000
_cell.angle_alpha   90.00
_cell.angle_beta   90.00
_cell.angle_gamma   90.00
#
_symmetry.space_group_name_H-M   'P 1'
#
loop_
_entity.id
_entity.type
_entity.pdbx_description
1 polymer ?
#
loop_
_entity_poly.entity_id
_entity_poly.type
_entity_poly.pdbx_seq_one_letter_code
_entity_poly.pdbx_strand_id
1 'polypeptide(L)'
;MKKIILVVIALILGFLWWQQYKENKEFMDSLLLHQPIERSQVHIARVWETNKNEKIIQEEELNKIISWFNDYPANKIAEQSRIDGTSQNSKVKAGINIELKSGYKIKIFFVNGDSIYVTRTVIKGGMQITYSFLEEAPKLEHYFEEFLEQ
;
A
#
# COMPACT_ATOMS: atom_id res chain seq x y z
N MET A 1 31.78 33.30 25.46
CA MET A 1 30.60 33.53 24.60
C MET A 1 30.77 32.95 23.19
N LYS A 2 31.73 33.40 22.35
CA LYS A 2 31.89 32.90 20.96
C LYS A 2 32.04 31.37 20.81
N LYS A 3 32.82 30.72 21.68
CA LYS A 3 33.01 29.25 21.67
C LYS A 3 31.72 28.48 22.02
N ILE A 4 30.90 29.02 22.92
CA ILE A 4 29.63 28.40 23.34
C ILE A 4 28.62 28.47 22.19
N ILE A 5 28.57 29.62 21.49
CA ILE A 5 27.70 29.80 20.32
C ILE A 5 28.05 28.82 19.20
N LEU A 6 29.34 28.59 18.93
CA LEU A 6 29.80 27.60 17.95
C LEU A 6 29.38 26.17 18.30
N VAL A 7 29.47 25.78 19.58
CA VAL A 7 29.03 24.45 20.04
C VAL A 7 27.53 24.30 19.89
N VAL A 8 26.74 25.33 20.23
CA VAL A 8 25.28 25.31 20.06
C VAL A 8 24.88 25.19 18.59
N ILE A 9 25.54 25.93 17.69
CA ILE A 9 25.30 25.83 16.24
C ILE A 9 25.63 24.43 15.73
N ALA A 10 26.75 23.85 16.14
CA ALA A 10 27.12 22.49 15.74
C ALA A 10 26.11 21.43 16.22
N LEU A 11 25.56 21.59 17.43
CA LEU A 11 24.52 20.71 17.96
C LEU A 11 23.20 20.84 17.19
N ILE A 12 22.78 22.06 16.85
CA ILE A 12 21.58 22.29 16.04
C ILE A 12 21.74 21.67 14.65
N LEU A 13 22.89 21.90 14.00
CA LEU A 13 23.17 21.31 12.69
C LEU A 13 23.21 19.79 12.75
N GLY A 14 23.83 19.21 13.78
CA GLY A 14 23.85 17.77 13.99
C GLY A 14 22.44 17.18 14.18
N PHE A 15 21.58 17.87 14.93
CA PHE A 15 20.19 17.46 15.13
C PHE A 15 19.38 17.52 13.83
N LEU A 16 19.50 18.61 13.07
CA LEU A 16 18.81 18.76 11.78
C LEU A 16 19.26 17.69 10.78
N TRP A 17 20.56 17.40 10.73
CA TRP A 17 21.11 16.37 9.83
C TRP A 17 20.65 14.96 10.21
N TRP A 18 20.56 14.68 11.52
CA TRP A 18 20.00 13.42 12.01
C TRP A 18 18.51 13.27 11.66
N GLN A 19 17.71 14.33 11.83
CA GLN A 19 16.29 14.30 11.43
C GLN A 19 16.15 14.05 9.93
N GLN A 20 16.89 14.78 9.09
CA GLN A 20 16.86 14.59 7.64
C GLN A 20 17.28 13.17 7.23
N TYR A 21 18.32 12.61 7.86
CA TYR A 21 18.74 11.24 7.63
C TYR A 21 17.64 10.24 7.98
N LYS A 22 16.98 10.43 9.13
CA LYS A 22 15.88 9.57 9.58
C LYS A 22 14.71 9.59 8.59
N GLU A 23 14.28 10.78 8.17
CA GLU A 23 13.20 10.95 7.18
C GLU A 23 13.54 10.30 5.84
N ASN A 24 14.78 10.48 5.35
CA ASN A 24 15.22 9.83 4.12
C ASN A 24 15.22 8.31 4.24
N LYS A 25 15.63 7.76 5.38
CA LYS A 25 15.62 6.32 5.58
C LYS A 25 14.20 5.76 5.58
N GLU A 26 13.29 6.38 6.33
CA GLU A 26 11.88 5.99 6.37
C GLU A 26 11.23 6.08 4.97
N PHE A 27 11.58 7.11 4.19
CA PHE A 27 11.15 7.23 2.80
C PHE A 27 11.68 6.09 1.91
N MET A 28 12.98 5.77 1.99
CA MET A 28 13.56 4.68 1.21
C MET A 28 12.96 3.32 1.58
N ASP A 29 12.72 3.08 2.88
CA ASP A 29 12.03 1.88 3.35
C ASP A 29 10.60 1.81 2.78
N SER A 30 9.87 2.93 2.77
CA SER A 30 8.52 3.01 2.19
C SER A 30 8.48 2.76 0.67
N LEU A 31 9.49 3.23 -0.08
CA LEU A 31 9.63 2.96 -1.52
C LEU A 31 9.83 1.47 -1.81
N LEU A 32 10.49 0.74 -0.91
CA LEU A 32 10.66 -0.71 -1.04
C LEU A 32 9.34 -1.45 -0.83
N LEU A 33 8.41 -0.88 -0.05
CA LEU A 33 7.10 -1.46 0.24
C LEU A 33 6.11 -1.23 -0.92
N HIS A 34 5.97 0.02 -1.37
CA HIS A 34 4.99 0.42 -2.38
C HIS A 34 5.61 0.51 -3.78
N GLN A 35 5.95 -0.64 -4.36
CA GLN A 35 6.51 -0.67 -5.72
C GLN A 35 5.41 -0.59 -6.79
N PRO A 36 5.61 0.09 -7.92
CA PRO A 36 4.64 0.11 -9.01
C PRO A 36 4.28 -1.29 -9.53
N ILE A 37 3.04 -1.45 -9.98
CA ILE A 37 2.56 -2.62 -10.70
C ILE A 37 2.61 -2.32 -12.20
N GLU A 38 3.38 -3.09 -12.95
CA GLU A 38 3.36 -3.00 -14.41
C GLU A 38 2.27 -3.91 -14.98
N ARG A 39 1.42 -3.34 -15.85
CA ARG A 39 0.32 -4.08 -16.48
C ARG A 39 0.78 -5.34 -17.21
N SER A 40 1.94 -5.27 -17.87
CA SER A 40 2.57 -6.38 -18.61
C SER A 40 2.92 -7.57 -17.72
N GLN A 41 3.13 -7.33 -16.42
CA GLN A 41 3.46 -8.35 -15.43
C GLN A 41 2.23 -9.03 -14.83
N VAL A 42 1.03 -8.45 -14.99
CA VAL A 42 -0.20 -9.02 -14.45
C VAL A 42 -0.64 -10.23 -15.28
N HIS A 43 -0.86 -11.35 -14.60
CA HIS A 43 -1.45 -12.56 -15.17
C HIS A 43 -2.98 -12.50 -15.13
N ILE A 44 -3.54 -12.23 -13.95
CA ILE A 44 -4.98 -12.12 -13.73
C ILE A 44 -5.27 -11.23 -12.53
N ALA A 45 -6.41 -10.53 -12.57
CA ALA A 45 -6.93 -9.78 -11.46
C ALA A 45 -8.40 -10.12 -11.20
N ARG A 46 -8.78 -10.21 -9.93
CA ARG A 46 -10.15 -10.52 -9.49
C ARG A 46 -10.58 -9.58 -8.39
N VAL A 47 -11.80 -9.06 -8.48
CA VAL A 47 -12.44 -8.28 -7.42
C VAL A 47 -13.41 -9.18 -6.67
N TRP A 48 -13.54 -8.97 -5.37
CA TRP A 48 -14.44 -9.74 -4.52
C TRP A 48 -15.00 -8.87 -3.41
N GLU A 49 -16.17 -9.27 -2.92
CA GLU A 49 -16.82 -8.70 -1.73
C GLU A 49 -16.98 -9.81 -0.69
N THR A 50 -16.91 -9.45 0.58
CA THR A 50 -17.09 -10.38 1.69
C THR A 50 -18.40 -11.17 1.55
N ASN A 51 -18.30 -12.50 1.60
CA ASN A 51 -19.40 -13.45 1.38
C ASN A 51 -19.99 -13.51 -0.04
N LYS A 52 -19.39 -12.84 -1.04
CA LYS A 52 -19.76 -12.98 -2.45
C LYS A 52 -18.67 -13.69 -3.25
N ASN A 53 -19.02 -14.16 -4.44
CA ASN A 53 -18.07 -14.78 -5.37
C ASN A 53 -17.12 -13.74 -5.98
N GLU A 54 -15.90 -14.16 -6.29
CA GLU A 54 -14.95 -13.32 -7.03
C GLU A 54 -15.38 -13.13 -8.49
N LYS A 55 -15.14 -11.94 -9.04
CA LYS A 55 -15.34 -11.60 -10.46
C LYS A 55 -14.00 -11.24 -11.09
N ILE A 56 -13.77 -11.68 -12.34
CA ILE A 56 -12.57 -11.29 -13.10
C ILE A 56 -12.70 -9.82 -13.50
N ILE A 57 -11.65 -9.04 -13.25
CA ILE A 57 -11.57 -7.61 -13.62
C ILE A 57 -11.19 -7.52 -15.10
N GLN A 58 -11.92 -6.70 -15.86
CA GLN A 58 -11.61 -6.50 -17.28
C GLN A 58 -10.38 -5.61 -17.48
N GLU A 59 -9.77 -5.65 -18.66
CA GLU A 59 -8.50 -4.96 -18.92
C GLU A 59 -8.56 -3.44 -18.71
N GLU A 60 -9.61 -2.77 -19.20
CA GLU A 60 -9.78 -1.32 -19.05
C GLU A 60 -9.91 -0.89 -17.59
N GLU A 61 -10.69 -1.65 -16.82
CA GLU A 61 -10.90 -1.46 -15.39
C GLU A 61 -9.60 -1.72 -14.60
N LEU A 62 -8.90 -2.81 -14.93
CA LEU A 62 -7.60 -3.15 -14.34
C LEU A 62 -6.55 -2.05 -14.58
N ASN A 63 -6.52 -1.47 -15.78
CA ASN A 63 -5.59 -0.38 -16.10
C ASN A 63 -5.84 0.86 -15.22
N LYS A 64 -7.12 1.18 -14.97
CA LYS A 64 -7.49 2.28 -14.06
C LYS A 64 -7.03 1.98 -12.62
N ILE A 65 -7.34 0.79 -12.11
CA ILE A 65 -6.95 0.35 -10.76
C ILE A 65 -5.43 0.42 -10.59
N ILE A 66 -4.66 -0.10 -11.55
CA ILE A 66 -3.20 -0.05 -11.52
C ILE A 66 -2.69 1.39 -11.54
N SER A 67 -3.28 2.27 -12.37
CA SER A 67 -2.92 3.69 -12.37
C SER A 67 -3.15 4.31 -11.00
N TRP A 68 -4.34 4.14 -10.42
CA TRP A 68 -4.67 4.72 -9.12
C TRP A 68 -3.81 4.18 -7.99
N PHE A 69 -3.47 2.89 -8.04
CA PHE A 69 -2.54 2.29 -7.11
C PHE A 69 -1.14 2.88 -7.25
N ASN A 70 -0.59 2.94 -8.46
CA ASN A 70 0.76 3.43 -8.72
C ASN A 70 0.91 4.94 -8.47
N ASP A 71 -0.16 5.72 -8.65
CA ASP A 71 -0.20 7.15 -8.38
C ASP A 71 -0.19 7.45 -6.86
N TYR A 72 -0.45 6.46 -6.00
CA TYR A 72 -0.47 6.66 -4.56
C TYR A 72 0.96 6.91 -4.03
N PRO A 73 1.17 7.99 -3.24
CA PRO A 73 2.50 8.36 -2.80
C PRO A 73 3.07 7.36 -1.79
N ALA A 74 4.22 6.76 -2.11
CA ALA A 74 4.88 5.76 -1.24
C ALA A 74 5.22 6.29 0.15
N ASN A 75 5.48 7.60 0.31
CA ASN A 75 5.75 8.22 1.61
C ASN A 75 4.49 8.42 2.49
N LYS A 76 3.30 8.03 2.00
CA LYS A 76 2.03 8.08 2.73
C LYS A 76 1.50 6.68 3.06
N ILE A 77 2.41 5.73 3.26
CA ILE A 77 2.05 4.39 3.72
C ILE A 77 2.63 4.13 5.12
N ALA A 78 2.04 3.19 5.84
CA ALA A 78 2.64 2.63 7.05
C ALA A 78 2.62 1.11 6.98
N GLU A 79 3.72 0.48 7.39
CA GLU A 79 3.75 -0.97 7.59
C GLU A 79 2.74 -1.37 8.67
N GLN A 80 2.04 -2.47 8.44
CA GLN A 80 1.00 -2.97 9.33
C GLN A 80 1.26 -4.42 9.69
N SER A 81 0.73 -4.82 10.84
CA SER A 81 0.60 -6.24 11.15
C SER A 81 -0.29 -6.92 10.12
N ARG A 82 -0.08 -8.24 9.96
CA ARG A 82 -0.74 -9.04 8.94
C ARG A 82 -2.26 -8.93 9.02
N ILE A 83 -2.89 -8.57 7.89
CA ILE A 83 -4.34 -8.61 7.73
C ILE A 83 -4.70 -9.86 6.93
N ASP A 84 -5.33 -10.82 7.60
CA ASP A 84 -5.90 -11.99 6.95
C ASP A 84 -7.33 -11.67 6.49
N GLY A 85 -7.48 -11.43 5.19
CA GLY A 85 -8.77 -11.22 4.52
C GLY A 85 -9.67 -12.46 4.46
N THR A 86 -9.43 -13.48 5.29
CA THR A 86 -10.15 -14.76 5.34
C THR A 86 -10.86 -15.01 6.67
N SER A 87 -10.71 -14.13 7.66
CA SER A 87 -11.30 -14.33 8.99
C SER A 87 -12.68 -13.69 9.09
N GLN A 88 -13.63 -14.41 9.69
CA GLN A 88 -14.97 -13.93 10.06
C GLN A 88 -14.96 -12.69 11.00
N ASN A 89 -13.77 -12.22 11.42
CA ASN A 89 -13.52 -10.98 12.15
C ASN A 89 -12.93 -9.84 11.28
N SER A 90 -12.84 -10.01 9.96
CA SER A 90 -12.16 -9.03 9.11
C SER A 90 -13.02 -7.77 8.95
N LYS A 91 -12.45 -6.61 9.24
CA LYS A 91 -13.00 -5.31 8.85
C LYS A 91 -13.10 -5.15 7.32
N VAL A 92 -12.72 -6.16 6.53
CA VAL A 92 -12.64 -6.08 5.07
C VAL A 92 -14.05 -6.19 4.49
N LYS A 93 -14.42 -5.21 3.67
CA LYS A 93 -15.68 -5.19 2.90
C LYS A 93 -15.48 -5.85 1.54
N ALA A 94 -14.38 -5.51 0.87
CA ALA A 94 -14.05 -5.99 -0.46
C ALA A 94 -12.53 -6.01 -0.68
N GLY A 95 -12.10 -6.64 -1.77
CA GLY A 95 -10.72 -6.59 -2.18
C GLY A 95 -10.49 -6.92 -3.64
N ILE A 96 -9.29 -6.61 -4.10
CA ILE A 96 -8.77 -6.94 -5.41
C ILE A 96 -7.56 -7.86 -5.22
N ASN A 97 -7.61 -9.05 -5.82
CA ASN A 97 -6.50 -9.99 -5.90
C ASN A 97 -5.82 -9.85 -7.27
N ILE A 98 -4.56 -9.42 -7.30
CA ILE A 98 -3.73 -9.29 -8.51
C ILE A 98 -2.63 -10.36 -8.46
N GLU A 99 -2.61 -11.25 -9.43
CA GLU A 99 -1.57 -12.26 -9.58
C GLU A 99 -0.61 -11.85 -10.68
N LEU A 100 0.69 -11.79 -10.36
CA LEU A 100 1.75 -11.48 -11.31
C LEU A 100 2.33 -12.75 -11.93
N LYS A 101 2.79 -12.67 -13.17
CA LYS A 101 3.44 -13.76 -13.92
C LYS A 101 4.67 -14.32 -13.20
N SER A 102 5.33 -13.51 -12.39
CA SER A 102 6.47 -13.89 -11.54
C SER A 102 6.09 -14.79 -10.36
N GLY A 103 4.80 -15.02 -10.11
CA GLY A 103 4.31 -15.74 -8.93
C GLY A 103 4.26 -14.88 -7.68
N TYR A 104 4.13 -13.56 -7.83
CA TYR A 104 3.82 -12.65 -6.73
C TYR A 104 2.32 -12.40 -6.70
N LYS A 105 1.75 -12.23 -5.50
CA LYS A 105 0.36 -11.82 -5.33
C LYS A 105 0.32 -10.48 -4.63
N ILE A 106 -0.49 -9.57 -5.16
CA ILE A 106 -0.79 -8.29 -4.54
C ILE A 106 -2.28 -8.33 -4.22
N LYS A 107 -2.65 -8.03 -2.98
CA LYS A 107 -4.05 -7.85 -2.60
C LYS A 107 -4.26 -6.44 -2.12
N ILE A 108 -5.30 -5.78 -2.61
CA ILE A 108 -5.74 -4.46 -2.18
C ILE A 108 -7.06 -4.69 -1.46
N PHE A 109 -7.17 -4.28 -0.21
CA PHE A 109 -8.34 -4.46 0.63
C PHE A 109 -8.98 -3.12 0.96
N PHE A 110 -10.31 -3.09 0.91
CA PHE A 110 -11.13 -1.99 1.41
C PHE A 110 -11.76 -2.40 2.74
N VAL A 111 -11.50 -1.64 3.80
CA VAL A 111 -11.94 -2.00 5.15
C VAL A 111 -12.92 -0.98 5.76
N ASN A 112 -13.55 -1.35 6.87
CA ASN A 112 -14.40 -0.47 7.67
C ASN A 112 -13.62 0.76 8.15
N GLY A 113 -14.18 1.95 7.90
CA GLY A 113 -13.46 3.22 8.00
C GLY A 113 -12.85 3.68 6.66
N ASP A 114 -13.24 3.04 5.56
CA ASP A 114 -12.96 3.40 4.17
C ASP A 114 -11.47 3.55 3.85
N SER A 115 -10.65 2.77 4.58
CA SER A 115 -9.20 2.76 4.42
C SER A 115 -8.74 1.65 3.49
N ILE A 116 -7.64 1.89 2.78
CA ILE A 116 -7.01 0.92 1.89
C ILE A 116 -5.82 0.23 2.58
N TYR A 117 -5.81 -1.10 2.52
CA TYR A 117 -4.68 -1.93 2.94
C TYR A 117 -4.16 -2.73 1.77
N VAL A 118 -2.86 -2.99 1.75
CA VAL A 118 -2.21 -3.73 0.69
C VAL A 118 -1.36 -4.83 1.29
N THR A 119 -1.48 -6.03 0.74
CA THR A 119 -0.54 -7.13 1.01
C THR A 119 0.21 -7.50 -0.25
N ARG A 120 1.52 -7.69 -0.13
CA ARG A 120 2.39 -8.24 -1.17
C ARG A 120 2.96 -9.56 -0.68
N THR A 121 2.72 -10.64 -1.40
CA THR A 121 3.16 -11.98 -1.02
C THR A 121 4.01 -12.60 -2.12
N VAL A 122 5.20 -13.09 -1.75
CA VAL A 122 6.04 -13.92 -2.61
C VAL A 122 5.60 -15.37 -2.46
N ILE A 123 4.94 -15.97 -3.47
CA ILE A 123 4.40 -17.33 -3.36
C ILE A 123 5.52 -18.36 -3.09
N LYS A 124 6.71 -18.16 -3.66
CA LYS A 124 7.85 -19.10 -3.53
C LYS A 124 8.68 -18.94 -2.26
N GLY A 125 8.46 -17.89 -1.46
CA GLY A 125 9.28 -17.58 -0.29
C GLY A 125 8.51 -17.40 1.02
N GLY A 126 7.18 -17.42 0.98
CA GLY A 126 6.32 -17.24 2.17
C GLY A 126 6.37 -15.84 2.78
N MET A 127 7.24 -14.94 2.29
CA MET A 127 7.34 -13.56 2.76
C MET A 127 6.09 -12.79 2.31
N GLN A 128 5.36 -12.28 3.29
CA GLN A 128 4.23 -11.39 3.10
C GLN A 128 4.52 -10.09 3.82
N ILE A 129 4.37 -8.99 3.09
CA ILE A 129 4.43 -7.65 3.65
C ILE A 129 3.05 -7.03 3.57
N THR A 130 2.64 -6.33 4.63
CA THR A 130 1.33 -5.66 4.72
C THR A 130 1.55 -4.20 5.08
N TYR A 131 0.85 -3.30 4.40
CA TYR A 131 0.88 -1.87 4.69
C TYR A 131 -0.49 -1.23 4.46
N SER A 132 -0.72 -0.07 5.08
CA SER A 132 -1.92 0.75 4.88
C SER A 132 -1.59 2.06 4.18
N PHE A 133 -2.57 2.60 3.49
CA PHE A 133 -2.59 4.00 3.06
C PHE A 133 -2.92 4.89 4.27
N LEU A 134 -2.15 5.97 4.47
CA LEU A 134 -2.30 6.89 5.61
C LEU A 134 -3.27 8.04 5.30
N GLU A 135 -3.40 8.37 4.03
CA GLU A 135 -4.30 9.38 3.48
C GLU A 135 -5.29 8.75 2.52
N GLU A 136 -6.41 9.43 2.27
CA GLU A 136 -7.47 9.01 1.36
C GLU A 136 -6.92 8.65 -0.03
N ALA A 137 -7.46 7.58 -0.61
CA ALA A 137 -7.23 7.15 -1.98
C ALA A 137 -8.55 7.19 -2.75
N PRO A 138 -9.09 8.39 -3.03
CA PRO A 138 -10.50 8.57 -3.36
C PRO A 138 -10.94 7.80 -4.61
N LYS A 139 -10.05 7.61 -5.60
CA LYS A 139 -10.37 6.84 -6.81
C LYS A 139 -10.52 5.34 -6.54
N LEU A 140 -9.69 4.79 -5.66
CA LEU A 140 -9.77 3.38 -5.27
C LEU A 140 -10.92 3.15 -4.30
N GLU A 141 -11.10 4.05 -3.33
CA GLU A 141 -12.19 4.00 -2.36
C GLU A 141 -13.55 4.06 -3.07
N HIS A 142 -13.74 5.06 -3.95
CA HIS A 142 -14.96 5.20 -4.74
C HIS A 142 -15.25 3.99 -5.62
N TYR A 143 -14.22 3.41 -6.24
CA TYR A 143 -14.38 2.17 -7.00
C TYR A 143 -14.92 1.02 -6.15
N PHE A 144 -14.45 0.87 -4.91
CA PHE A 144 -14.97 -0.15 -4.00
C PHE A 144 -16.40 0.17 -3.53
N GLU A 145 -16.71 1.44 -3.27
CA GLU A 145 -18.07 1.87 -2.93
C GLU A 145 -19.06 1.53 -4.06
N GLU A 146 -18.76 1.92 -5.29
CA GLU A 146 -19.60 1.59 -6.47
C GLU A 146 -19.72 0.07 -6.70
N PHE A 147 -18.67 -0.70 -6.40
CA PHE A 147 -18.70 -2.15 -6.51
C PHE A 147 -19.59 -2.80 -5.45
N LEU A 148 -19.63 -2.26 -4.22
CA LEU A 148 -20.44 -2.76 -3.11
C LEU A 148 -21.93 -2.42 -3.24
N GLU A 149 -22.27 -1.38 -4.00
CA GLU A 149 -23.66 -0.97 -4.27
C GLU A 149 -24.35 -1.83 -5.35
N GLN A 150 -23.64 -2.76 -5.99
CA GLN A 150 -24.14 -3.68 -7.04
C GLN A 150 -24.65 -5.03 -6.50
#